data_AF-A0A935V6B3-F1
#
_entry.id   AF-A0A935V6B3-F1
#
_cell.length_a   1.000
_cell.length_b   1.000
_cell.length_c   1.000
_cell.angle_alpha   90.00
_cell.angle_beta   90.00
_cell.angle_gamma   90.00
#
_symmetry.space_group_name_H-M   'P 1'
#
loop_
_entity.id
_entity.type
_entity.pdbx_description
1 polymer ?
#
loop_
_entity_poly.entity_id
_entity_poly.type
_entity_poly.pdbx_seq_one_letter_code
_entity_poly.pdbx_strand_id
1 'polypeptide(L)'
;MSPRPLEMSDDPDLRLSLPAMRRAAHRAREIARQTNTFVIVGELGRVLRISPEDLDRIEAERRTPAYLAGEATAAYTVDKTGGGK
;
A
#
# COMPACT_ATOMS: atom_id res chain seq x y z
N MET A 1 -11.63 23.46 7.80
CA MET A 1 -12.49 22.76 6.82
C MET A 1 -12.20 21.28 6.97
N SER A 2 -13.16 20.47 7.43
CA SER A 2 -12.95 19.03 7.58
C SER A 2 -13.01 18.37 6.20
N PRO A 3 -11.96 17.70 5.72
CA PRO A 3 -11.99 17.06 4.40
C PRO A 3 -13.05 15.95 4.40
N ARG A 4 -13.99 16.02 3.45
CA ARG A 4 -14.97 14.93 3.24
C ARG A 4 -14.23 13.68 2.74
N PRO A 5 -14.61 12.48 3.20
CA PRO A 5 -14.08 11.24 2.64
C PRO A 5 -14.20 11.18 1.11
N LEU A 6 -13.22 10.59 0.43
CA LEU A 6 -13.19 10.43 -1.04
C LEU A 6 -14.43 9.71 -1.59
N GLU A 7 -14.92 8.73 -0.85
CA GLU A 7 -16.14 7.97 -1.13
C GLU A 7 -17.44 8.81 -1.11
N MET A 8 -17.41 10.00 -0.50
CA MET A 8 -18.53 10.95 -0.49
C MET A 8 -18.38 12.05 -1.55
N SER A 9 -17.44 11.90 -2.49
CA SER A 9 -17.28 12.83 -3.60
C SER A 9 -18.50 12.80 -4.53
N ASP A 10 -18.85 13.99 -5.03
CA ASP A 10 -19.88 14.17 -6.06
C ASP A 10 -19.36 13.71 -7.43
N ASP A 11 -18.04 13.77 -7.63
CA ASP A 11 -17.34 13.23 -8.80
C ASP A 11 -17.29 11.69 -8.73
N PRO A 12 -17.86 10.98 -9.71
CA PRO A 12 -17.88 9.52 -9.73
C PRO A 12 -16.48 8.90 -9.82
N ASP A 13 -15.53 9.55 -10.49
CA ASP A 13 -14.18 9.02 -10.65
C ASP A 13 -13.44 9.05 -9.30
N LEU A 14 -13.57 10.15 -8.57
CA LEU A 14 -13.03 10.27 -7.21
C LEU A 14 -13.71 9.31 -6.24
N ARG A 15 -15.04 9.19 -6.30
CA ARG A 15 -15.82 8.29 -5.44
C ARG A 15 -15.42 6.82 -5.64
N LEU A 16 -15.15 6.42 -6.87
CA LEU A 16 -14.78 5.04 -7.22
C LEU A 16 -13.26 4.79 -7.22
N SER A 17 -12.44 5.82 -7.07
CA SER A 17 -10.99 5.70 -7.05
C SER A 17 -10.49 4.79 -5.93
N LEU A 18 -10.99 4.95 -4.70
CA LEU A 18 -10.56 4.16 -3.54
C LEU A 18 -10.79 2.65 -3.72
N PRO A 19 -12.01 2.17 -4.07
CA PRO A 19 -12.21 0.76 -4.32
C PRO A 19 -11.43 0.27 -5.55
N ALA A 20 -11.22 1.10 -6.58
CA ALA A 20 -10.38 0.75 -7.72
C ALA A 20 -8.91 0.53 -7.31
N MET A 21 -8.33 1.45 -6.53
CA MET A 21 -6.97 1.34 -6.00
C MET A 21 -6.80 0.11 -5.10
N ARG A 22 -7.81 -0.22 -4.26
CA ARG A 22 -7.78 -1.44 -3.44
C ARG A 22 -7.71 -2.71 -4.28
N ARG A 23 -8.50 -2.77 -5.36
CA ARG A 23 -8.45 -3.90 -6.31
C ARG A 23 -7.11 -3.97 -7.03
N ALA A 24 -6.59 -2.83 -7.50
CA ALA A 24 -5.30 -2.76 -8.18
C ALA A 24 -4.16 -3.24 -7.26
N ALA A 25 -4.16 -2.79 -6.00
CA ALA A 25 -3.19 -3.22 -5.01
C ALA A 25 -3.27 -4.73 -4.75
N HIS A 26 -4.48 -5.29 -4.60
CA HIS A 26 -4.67 -6.73 -4.44
C HIS A 26 -4.09 -7.51 -5.62
N ARG A 27 -4.44 -7.13 -6.86
CA ARG A 27 -3.93 -7.78 -8.07
C ARG A 27 -2.41 -7.65 -8.20
N ALA A 28 -1.84 -6.49 -7.90
CA ALA A 28 -0.39 -6.29 -7.95
C ALA A 28 0.35 -7.27 -7.02
N ARG A 29 -0.18 -7.52 -5.82
CA ARG A 29 0.39 -8.49 -4.87
C ARG A 29 0.25 -9.93 -5.33
N GLU A 30 -0.91 -10.30 -5.89
CA GLU A 30 -1.11 -11.62 -6.48
C GLU A 30 -0.12 -11.88 -7.62
N ILE A 31 0.04 -10.93 -8.54
CA ILE A 31 0.99 -11.04 -9.63
C ILE A 31 2.41 -11.16 -9.08
N ALA A 32 2.79 -10.28 -8.14
CA ALA A 32 4.12 -10.32 -7.51
C ALA A 32 4.44 -11.68 -6.88
N ARG A 33 3.48 -12.30 -6.19
CA ARG A 33 3.61 -13.66 -5.65
C ARG A 33 3.75 -14.72 -6.75
N GLN A 34 2.95 -14.61 -7.80
CA GLN A 34 2.98 -15.58 -8.91
C GLN A 34 4.26 -15.49 -9.75
N THR A 35 4.80 -14.29 -9.95
CA THR A 35 5.98 -14.06 -10.80
C THR A 35 7.28 -13.92 -10.01
N ASN A 36 7.23 -14.06 -8.69
CA ASN A 36 8.35 -13.85 -7.77
C ASN A 36 9.06 -12.50 -8.00
N THR A 37 8.28 -11.42 -8.06
CA THR A 37 8.78 -10.06 -8.31
C THR A 37 8.44 -9.11 -7.18
N PHE A 38 9.22 -8.04 -7.04
CA PHE A 38 8.99 -7.01 -6.03
C PHE A 38 7.80 -6.11 -6.38
N VAL A 39 7.05 -5.69 -5.35
CA VAL A 39 6.12 -4.55 -5.44
C VAL A 39 6.86 -3.29 -5.04
N ILE A 40 6.72 -2.25 -5.87
CA ILE A 40 7.29 -0.93 -5.60
C ILE A 40 6.20 -0.04 -5.00
N VAL A 41 6.46 0.53 -3.81
CA VAL A 41 5.54 1.45 -3.13
C VAL A 41 6.21 2.81 -2.99
N GLY A 42 5.56 3.86 -3.52
CA GLY A 42 5.94 5.23 -3.28
C GLY A 42 5.19 5.79 -2.07
N GLU A 43 5.91 6.13 -1.00
CA GLU A 43 5.32 6.70 0.22
C GLU A 43 6.15 7.88 0.71
N LEU A 44 5.54 9.06 0.82
CA LEU A 44 6.20 10.29 1.30
C LEU A 44 7.53 10.61 0.60
N GLY A 45 7.57 10.43 -0.73
CA GLY A 45 8.76 10.64 -1.54
C GLY A 45 9.82 9.55 -1.42
N ARG A 46 9.56 8.48 -0.67
CA ARG A 46 10.43 7.29 -0.56
C ARG A 46 9.92 6.20 -1.48
N VAL A 47 10.85 5.49 -2.09
CA VAL A 47 10.58 4.28 -2.87
C VAL A 47 10.91 3.07 -2.00
N LEU A 48 9.91 2.22 -1.79
CA LEU A 48 10.02 0.98 -1.03
C LEU A 48 9.95 -0.18 -2.01
N ARG A 49 10.85 -1.14 -1.86
CA ARG A 49 10.83 -2.41 -2.61
C ARG A 49 10.39 -3.50 -1.65
N ILE A 50 9.26 -4.13 -1.93
CA ILE A 50 8.67 -5.15 -1.05
C ILE A 50 8.72 -6.47 -1.79
N SER A 51 9.38 -7.47 -1.22
CA SER A 51 9.41 -8.81 -1.77
C SER A 51 8.07 -9.53 -1.57
N PRO A 52 7.79 -10.59 -2.35
CA PRO A 52 6.60 -11.41 -2.14
C PRO A 52 6.44 -11.94 -0.71
N GLU A 53 7.53 -12.35 -0.07
CA GLU A 53 7.51 -12.83 1.32
C GLU A 53 7.25 -11.71 2.34
N ASP A 54 7.77 -10.51 2.10
CA ASP A 54 7.54 -9.36 2.98
C ASP A 54 6.10 -8.84 2.83
N LEU A 55 5.46 -8.99 1.67
CA LEU A 55 4.05 -8.61 1.46
C LEU A 55 3.11 -9.33 2.42
N ASP A 56 3.28 -10.65 2.57
CA ASP A 56 2.41 -11.45 3.43
C ASP A 56 2.56 -11.04 4.91
N ARG A 57 3.81 -10.78 5.35
CA ARG A 57 4.09 -10.24 6.68
C ARG A 57 3.42 -8.87 6.89
N ILE A 58 3.59 -7.95 5.96
CA ILE A 58 3.01 -6.60 6.02
C ILE A 58 1.48 -6.65 6.03
N GLU A 59 0.86 -7.52 5.23
CA GLU A 59 -0.60 -7.69 5.22
C GLU A 59 -1.11 -8.22 6.57
N ALA A 60 -0.38 -9.13 7.20
CA ALA A 60 -0.71 -9.63 8.54
C ALA A 60 -0.60 -8.52 9.60
N GLU A 61 0.49 -7.73 9.58
CA GLU A 61 0.70 -6.60 10.49
C GLU A 61 -0.40 -5.55 10.36
N ARG A 62 -0.82 -5.23 9.13
CA ARG A 62 -1.90 -4.27 8.84
C ARG A 62 -3.27 -4.71 9.35
N ARG A 63 -3.47 -6.01 9.56
CA ARG A 63 -4.72 -6.55 10.09
C ARG A 63 -4.79 -6.49 11.62
N THR A 64 -3.69 -6.14 12.28
CA THR A 64 -3.68 -6.01 13.74
C THR A 64 -4.59 -4.86 14.20
N PRO A 65 -5.28 -5.01 15.34
CA PRO A 65 -6.12 -3.94 15.90
C PRO A 65 -5.34 -2.64 16.13
N ALA A 66 -4.08 -2.74 16.55
CA ALA A 66 -3.19 -1.60 16.76
C ALA A 66 -2.94 -0.80 15.47
N TYR A 67 -2.73 -1.47 14.33
CA TYR A 67 -2.60 -0.78 13.04
C TYR A 67 -3.90 -0.10 12.62
N LEU A 68 -5.04 -0.79 12.75
CA LEU A 68 -6.34 -0.23 12.39
C LEU A 68 -6.77 0.95 13.27
N ALA A 69 -6.34 0.96 14.54
CA ALA A 69 -6.49 2.08 15.47
C ALA A 69 -5.52 3.25 15.16
N GLY A 70 -4.56 3.06 14.26
CA GLY A 70 -3.53 4.06 13.94
C GLY A 70 -2.39 4.15 14.97
N GLU A 71 -2.31 3.18 15.88
CA GLU A 71 -1.33 3.11 16.97
C GLU A 71 -0.03 2.41 16.56
N ALA A 72 -0.01 1.77 15.38
CA ALA A 72 1.14 1.08 14.83
C ALA A 72 1.33 1.38 13.34
N THR A 73 2.58 1.44 12.89
CA THR A 73 2.96 1.51 11.47
C THR A 73 3.42 0.13 11.01
N ALA A 74 2.93 -0.35 9.86
CA ALA A 74 3.45 -1.57 9.26
C ALA A 74 4.93 -1.37 8.89
N ALA A 75 5.78 -2.32 9.26
CA ALA A 75 7.22 -2.19 9.07
C ALA A 75 7.57 -2.50 7.60
N TYR A 76 7.68 -1.47 6.77
CA TYR A 76 8.30 -1.64 5.47
C TYR A 76 9.81 -1.75 5.63
N THR A 77 10.37 -2.86 5.17
CA THR A 77 11.80 -3.01 4.94
C THR A 77 12.18 -2.08 3.79
N VAL A 78 12.69 -0.90 4.12
CA VAL A 78 13.26 0.02 3.12
C VAL A 78 14.56 -0.62 2.64
N ASP A 79 14.53 -1.31 1.51
CA ASP A 79 15.77 -1.60 0.83
C ASP A 79 16.38 -0.26 0.41
N LYS A 80 17.53 0.09 0.98
CA LYS A 80 18.25 1.35 0.72
C LYS A 80 18.95 1.31 -0.65
N THR A 81 18.27 0.85 -1.69
CA THR A 81 18.83 0.77 -3.04
C THR A 81 18.19 1.82 -3.93
N GLY A 82 18.69 3.05 -3.77
CA GLY A 82 18.29 4.20 -4.58
C GLY A 82 19.25 5.39 -4.49
N GLY A 83 20.52 5.15 -4.17
CA GLY A 83 21.59 6.12 -4.45
C GLY A 83 21.86 6.15 -5.96
N GLY A 84 21.00 6.84 -6.71
CA GLY A 84 21.29 7.27 -8.07
C GLY A 84 22.12 8.55 -8.00
N LYS A 85 23.34 8.48 -8.53
CA LYS A 85 24.33 9.57 -8.65
C LYS A 85 23.75 10.89 -9.15
#